data_AF-B3SAE1-F1
#
_entry.id   AF-B3SAE1-F1
#
_cell.length_a   1.000
_cell.length_b   1.000
_cell.length_c   1.000
_cell.angle_alpha   90.00
_cell.angle_beta   90.00
_cell.angle_gamma   90.00
#
_symmetry.space_group_name_H-M   'P 1'
#
loop_
_entity.id
_entity.type
_entity.pdbx_description
1 polymer ?
#
loop_
_entity_poly.entity_id
_entity_poly.type
_entity_poly.pdbx_seq_one_letter_code
_entity_poly.pdbx_strand_id
1 'polypeptide(L)'
;MLLSNSIRLQSDYLTSHRILQISMNIIQAIQSLHLNNIVHGSINTDAVILLISPKEPITALLGKFSNTTIFKNDLHEKYRNRYRQLMKTDISDFALLCNELSSYCQTQIDQINESQLQPDKVMQASEGIESWRSVNEKLRIVKDAIDDQLQENREPKQILADLWAITSGD
;
A
#
# COMPACT_ATOMS: atom_id res chain seq x y z
N MET A 1 11.95 -9.40 -5.72
CA MET A 1 11.94 -9.85 -4.30
C MET A 1 10.52 -9.66 -3.76
N LEU A 2 10.00 -10.54 -2.89
CA LEU A 2 8.68 -10.31 -2.27
C LEU A 2 8.76 -9.25 -1.17
N LEU A 3 7.76 -8.39 -1.07
CA LEU A 3 7.70 -7.37 -0.02
C LEU A 3 7.70 -8.00 1.37
N SER A 4 6.99 -9.10 1.58
CA SER A 4 6.98 -9.86 2.84
C SER A 4 8.40 -10.28 3.28
N ASN A 5 9.25 -10.70 2.33
CA ASN A 5 10.64 -11.03 2.62
C ASN A 5 11.45 -9.80 3.00
N SER A 6 11.24 -8.67 2.31
CA SER A 6 11.95 -7.43 2.60
C SER A 6 11.60 -6.85 3.98
N ILE A 7 10.31 -6.92 4.37
CA ILE A 7 9.84 -6.51 5.70
C ILE A 7 10.44 -7.41 6.78
N ARG A 8 10.35 -8.74 6.61
CA ARG A 8 10.86 -9.70 7.59
C ARG A 8 12.37 -9.56 7.81
N LEU A 9 13.12 -9.29 6.74
CA LEU A 9 14.58 -9.13 6.80
C LEU A 9 15.02 -7.71 7.15
N GLN A 10 14.09 -6.78 7.43
CA GLN A 10 14.40 -5.37 7.72
C GLN A 10 15.33 -4.77 6.66
N SER A 11 14.99 -4.98 5.40
CA SER A 11 15.89 -4.66 4.29
C SER A 11 16.17 -3.16 4.16
N ASP A 12 17.46 -2.80 4.04
CA ASP A 12 17.91 -1.41 3.80
C ASP A 12 17.32 -0.77 2.52
N TYR A 13 16.77 -1.58 1.60
CA TYR A 13 16.08 -1.08 0.41
C TYR A 13 14.71 -0.47 0.72
N LEU A 14 14.08 -0.83 1.84
CA LEU A 14 12.81 -0.28 2.28
C LEU A 14 13.06 0.98 3.10
N THR A 15 13.30 2.11 2.44
CA THR A 15 13.29 3.43 3.10
C THR A 15 11.88 3.98 3.21
N SER A 16 11.65 4.97 4.07
CA SER A 16 10.36 5.66 4.23
C SER A 16 9.76 6.09 2.88
N HIS A 17 10.56 6.71 2.01
CA HIS A 17 10.12 7.13 0.68
C HIS A 17 9.72 5.95 -0.21
N ARG A 18 10.42 4.81 -0.12
CA ARG A 18 10.08 3.60 -0.86
C ARG A 18 8.77 2.97 -0.38
N ILE A 19 8.48 3.02 0.91
CA ILE A 19 7.20 2.54 1.46
C ILE A 19 6.03 3.31 0.86
N LEU A 20 6.13 4.65 0.79
CA LEU A 20 5.10 5.46 0.16
C LEU A 20 4.98 5.14 -1.33
N GLN A 21 6.10 5.01 -2.05
CA GLN A 21 6.11 4.62 -3.46
C GLN A 21 5.45 3.25 -3.72
N ILE A 22 5.69 2.26 -2.84
CA ILE A 22 5.01 0.96 -2.89
C ILE A 22 3.49 1.17 -2.83
N SER A 23 3.00 1.94 -1.86
CA SER A 23 1.55 2.19 -1.72
C SER A 23 0.94 2.81 -2.99
N MET A 24 1.59 3.82 -3.57
CA MET A 24 1.16 4.47 -4.81
C MET A 24 1.12 3.49 -6.00
N ASN A 25 2.16 2.66 -6.16
CA ASN A 25 2.19 1.66 -7.23
C ASN A 25 1.07 0.62 -7.09
N ILE A 26 0.75 0.21 -5.86
CA ILE A 26 -0.35 -0.73 -5.62
C ILE A 26 -1.71 -0.09 -5.92
N ILE A 27 -1.94 1.18 -5.54
CA ILE A 27 -3.17 1.91 -5.92
C ILE A 27 -3.34 1.93 -7.44
N GLN A 28 -2.28 2.29 -8.18
CA GLN A 28 -2.30 2.32 -9.65
C GLN A 28 -2.56 0.93 -10.25
N ALA A 29 -1.95 -0.11 -9.68
CA ALA A 29 -2.16 -1.47 -10.13
C ALA A 29 -3.63 -1.91 -9.93
N ILE A 30 -4.23 -1.62 -8.76
CA ILE A 30 -5.65 -1.90 -8.49
C ILE A 30 -6.55 -1.14 -9.48
N GLN A 31 -6.31 0.16 -9.67
CA GLN A 31 -7.05 0.97 -10.63
C GLN A 31 -7.00 0.38 -12.04
N SER A 32 -5.81 -0.03 -12.50
CA SER A 32 -5.62 -0.65 -13.81
C SER A 32 -6.39 -1.97 -13.96
N LEU A 33 -6.35 -2.84 -12.95
CA LEU A 33 -7.11 -4.09 -12.94
C LEU A 33 -8.62 -3.82 -13.01
N HIS A 34 -9.10 -2.90 -12.17
CA HIS A 34 -10.51 -2.52 -12.07
C HIS A 34 -11.06 -1.86 -13.35
N LEU A 35 -10.23 -1.12 -14.08
CA LEU A 35 -10.57 -0.57 -15.39
C LEU A 35 -10.72 -1.67 -16.46
N ASN A 36 -10.01 -2.78 -16.30
CA ASN A 36 -10.04 -3.92 -17.21
C ASN A 36 -11.00 -5.04 -16.76
N ASN A 37 -11.93 -4.75 -15.83
CA ASN A 37 -12.87 -5.73 -15.28
C ASN A 37 -12.20 -6.92 -14.58
N ILE A 38 -11.04 -6.68 -13.96
CA ILE A 38 -10.27 -7.68 -13.22
C ILE A 38 -10.29 -7.31 -11.74
N VAL A 39 -10.59 -8.28 -10.88
CA VAL A 39 -10.39 -8.18 -9.42
C VAL A 39 -9.25 -9.10 -9.03
N HIS A 40 -8.28 -8.59 -8.26
CA HIS A 40 -7.14 -9.38 -7.82
C HIS A 40 -7.55 -10.49 -6.84
N GLY A 41 -8.35 -10.14 -5.83
CA GLY A 41 -9.01 -11.04 -4.89
C GLY A 41 -8.15 -11.55 -3.73
N SER A 42 -6.94 -11.00 -3.55
CA SER A 42 -6.06 -11.28 -2.40
C SER A 42 -4.81 -10.40 -2.46
N ILE A 43 -4.92 -9.14 -2.04
CA ILE A 43 -3.77 -8.23 -1.98
C ILE A 43 -3.15 -8.30 -0.57
N ASN A 44 -1.86 -8.59 -0.50
CA ASN A 44 -1.09 -8.68 0.75
C ASN A 44 0.40 -8.57 0.44
N THR A 45 1.26 -8.57 1.46
CA THR A 45 2.71 -8.45 1.31
C THR A 45 3.37 -9.57 0.49
N ASP A 46 2.75 -10.75 0.37
CA ASP A 46 3.22 -11.83 -0.52
C ASP A 46 2.79 -11.64 -1.97
N ALA A 47 1.71 -10.89 -2.22
CA ALA A 47 1.27 -10.53 -3.56
C ALA A 47 2.08 -9.36 -4.14
N VAL A 48 2.88 -8.65 -3.34
CA VAL A 48 3.69 -7.52 -3.81
C VAL A 48 5.10 -7.96 -4.16
N ILE A 49 5.47 -7.78 -5.43
CA ILE A 49 6.81 -8.05 -5.96
C ILE A 49 7.54 -6.71 -6.11
N LEU A 50 8.68 -6.59 -5.43
CA LEU A 50 9.60 -5.48 -5.55
C LEU A 50 10.63 -5.75 -6.65
N LEU A 51 10.65 -4.86 -7.65
CA LEU A 51 11.72 -4.73 -8.63
C LEU A 51 12.72 -3.69 -8.13
N ILE A 52 13.89 -4.16 -7.70
CA ILE A 52 14.95 -3.31 -7.18
C ILE A 52 16.00 -3.17 -8.28
N SER A 53 16.14 -1.94 -8.77
CA SER A 53 17.16 -1.56 -9.73
C SER A 53 18.19 -0.65 -9.03
N PRO A 54 19.50 -0.80 -9.31
CA PRO A 54 20.52 0.09 -8.77
C PRO A 54 20.39 1.54 -9.26
N LYS A 55 19.72 1.76 -10.40
CA LYS A 55 19.67 3.04 -11.10
C LYS A 55 18.27 3.66 -11.17
N GLU A 56 17.24 2.90 -10.82
CA GLU A 56 15.85 3.34 -10.95
C GLU A 56 15.15 3.29 -9.61
N PRO A 57 14.04 4.06 -9.46
CA PRO A 57 13.16 3.91 -8.34
C PRO A 57 12.70 2.46 -8.13
N ILE A 58 12.44 2.06 -6.88
CA ILE A 58 11.82 0.76 -6.63
C ILE A 58 10.45 0.77 -7.31
N THR A 59 10.12 -0.31 -8.01
CA THR A 59 8.80 -0.50 -8.58
C THR A 59 8.14 -1.66 -7.86
N ALA A 60 6.97 -1.41 -7.27
CA ALA A 60 6.14 -2.47 -6.70
C ALA A 60 5.11 -2.93 -7.73
N LEU A 61 5.03 -4.24 -7.92
CA LEU A 61 4.08 -4.88 -8.83
C LEU A 61 3.16 -5.81 -8.05
N LEU A 62 1.91 -5.94 -8.50
CA LEU A 62 1.03 -7.02 -8.07
C LEU A 62 1.37 -8.31 -8.81
N GLY A 63 1.53 -9.38 -8.04
CA GLY A 63 1.68 -10.77 -8.47
C GLY A 63 0.70 -11.67 -7.71
N LYS A 64 0.86 -13.00 -7.83
CA LYS A 64 -0.02 -13.98 -7.15
C LYS A 64 -1.50 -13.87 -7.56
N PHE A 65 -1.76 -13.89 -8.86
CA PHE A 65 -3.09 -13.83 -9.48
C PHE A 65 -3.93 -15.12 -9.34
N SER A 66 -3.67 -15.98 -8.34
CA SER A 66 -4.39 -17.25 -8.18
C SER A 66 -5.86 -17.07 -7.80
N ASN A 67 -6.19 -15.94 -7.15
CA ASN A 67 -7.55 -15.63 -6.67
C ASN A 67 -8.28 -14.65 -7.61
N THR A 68 -7.66 -14.35 -8.75
CA THR A 68 -8.13 -13.32 -9.67
C THR A 68 -9.43 -13.73 -10.35
N THR A 69 -10.37 -12.81 -10.40
CA THR A 69 -11.64 -12.98 -11.12
C THR A 69 -11.71 -11.98 -12.27
N ILE A 70 -11.94 -12.49 -13.47
CA ILE A 70 -12.11 -11.68 -14.69
C ILE A 70 -13.59 -11.67 -15.06
N PHE A 71 -14.14 -10.47 -15.19
CA PHE A 71 -15.54 -10.27 -15.58
C PHE A 71 -15.62 -9.95 -17.07
N LYS A 72 -16.55 -10.60 -17.77
CA LYS A 72 -16.86 -10.29 -19.18
C LYS A 72 -17.58 -8.95 -19.28
N ASN A 73 -17.39 -8.23 -20.39
CA ASN A 73 -17.94 -6.89 -20.61
C ASN A 73 -19.48 -6.80 -20.48
N ASP A 74 -20.21 -7.89 -20.76
CA ASP A 74 -21.67 -7.96 -20.58
C ASP A 74 -22.05 -8.38 -19.16
N LEU A 75 -21.72 -7.53 -18.18
CA LEU A 75 -22.15 -7.69 -16.80
C LEU A 75 -23.66 -7.47 -16.69
N HIS A 76 -24.44 -8.58 -16.73
CA HIS A 76 -25.83 -8.56 -16.24
C HIS A 76 -25.86 -7.98 -14.82
N GLU A 77 -26.94 -7.29 -14.48
CA GLU A 77 -27.11 -6.56 -13.21
C GLU A 77 -26.72 -7.36 -11.95
N LYS A 78 -27.06 -8.66 -11.93
CA LYS A 78 -26.66 -9.61 -10.85
C LYS A 78 -25.14 -9.73 -10.67
N TYR A 79 -24.37 -9.65 -11.75
CA TYR A 79 -22.91 -9.71 -11.70
C TYR A 79 -22.29 -8.35 -11.36
N ARG A 80 -22.97 -7.22 -11.61
CA ARG A 80 -22.46 -5.89 -11.24
C ARG A 80 -22.33 -5.71 -9.73
N ASN A 81 -23.33 -6.13 -8.96
CA ASN A 81 -23.27 -6.04 -7.50
C ASN A 81 -22.16 -6.92 -6.93
N ARG A 82 -22.04 -8.16 -7.43
CA ARG A 82 -20.94 -9.06 -7.03
C ARG A 82 -19.57 -8.48 -7.42
N TYR A 83 -19.44 -7.96 -8.63
CA TYR A 83 -18.21 -7.32 -9.09
C TYR A 83 -17.82 -6.15 -8.20
N ARG A 84 -18.76 -5.24 -7.92
CA ARG A 84 -18.53 -4.10 -7.02
C ARG A 84 -18.07 -4.55 -5.63
N GLN A 85 -18.69 -5.58 -5.04
CA GLN A 85 -18.27 -6.10 -3.74
C GLN A 85 -16.85 -6.67 -3.79
N LEU A 86 -16.50 -7.36 -4.87
CA LEU A 86 -15.15 -7.91 -5.05
C LEU A 86 -14.10 -6.82 -5.28
N MET A 87 -14.44 -5.72 -5.97
CA MET A 87 -13.57 -4.54 -6.05
C MET A 87 -13.33 -3.91 -4.67
N LYS A 88 -14.35 -3.90 -3.80
CA LYS A 88 -14.21 -3.44 -2.40
C LYS A 88 -13.31 -4.37 -1.59
N THR A 89 -13.28 -5.67 -1.92
CA THR A 89 -12.31 -6.60 -1.32
C THR A 89 -10.88 -6.19 -1.64
N ASP A 90 -10.54 -5.90 -2.90
CA ASP A 90 -9.18 -5.42 -3.26
C ASP A 90 -8.79 -4.15 -2.49
N ILE A 91 -9.74 -3.22 -2.32
CA ILE A 91 -9.54 -1.97 -1.57
C ILE A 91 -9.35 -2.24 -0.07
N SER A 92 -10.14 -3.13 0.51
CA SER A 92 -10.02 -3.53 1.92
C SER A 92 -8.69 -4.25 2.18
N ASP A 93 -8.28 -5.14 1.28
CA ASP A 93 -6.98 -5.79 1.30
C ASP A 93 -5.84 -4.75 1.24
N PHE A 94 -6.00 -3.69 0.44
CA PHE A 94 -5.04 -2.59 0.41
C PHE A 94 -4.96 -1.82 1.74
N ALA A 95 -6.08 -1.62 2.45
CA ALA A 95 -6.06 -1.03 3.79
C ALA A 95 -5.27 -1.90 4.79
N LEU A 96 -5.43 -3.24 4.72
CA LEU A 96 -4.64 -4.17 5.52
C LEU A 96 -3.15 -4.09 5.17
N LEU A 97 -2.81 -3.98 3.89
CA LEU A 97 -1.43 -3.74 3.45
C LEU A 97 -0.87 -2.42 4.01
N CYS A 98 -1.65 -1.32 3.99
CA CYS A 98 -1.24 -0.07 4.62
C CYS A 98 -0.97 -0.22 6.12
N ASN A 99 -1.77 -1.03 6.83
CA ASN A 99 -1.56 -1.33 8.25
C ASN A 99 -0.26 -2.13 8.49
N GLU A 100 0.05 -3.12 7.65
CA GLU A 100 1.32 -3.86 7.71
C GLU A 100 2.52 -2.94 7.46
N LEU A 101 2.42 -2.06 6.46
CA LEU A 101 3.46 -1.07 6.16
C LEU A 101 3.64 -0.04 7.29
N SER A 102 2.54 0.41 7.89
CA SER A 102 2.56 1.30 9.06
C SER A 102 3.24 0.65 10.27
N SER A 103 2.95 -0.63 10.52
CA SER A 103 3.60 -1.42 11.56
C SER A 103 5.12 -1.55 11.34
N TYR A 104 5.53 -1.73 10.08
CA TYR A 104 6.95 -1.69 9.72
C TYR A 104 7.58 -0.32 9.97
N CYS A 105 6.93 0.77 9.56
CA CYS A 105 7.39 2.13 9.86
C CYS A 105 7.53 2.38 11.36
N GLN A 106 6.58 1.91 12.17
CA GLN A 106 6.67 2.04 13.63
C GLN A 106 7.88 1.31 14.20
N THR A 107 8.16 0.10 13.71
CA THR A 107 9.35 -0.67 14.10
C THR A 107 10.64 0.11 13.80
N GLN A 108 10.72 0.77 12.65
CA GLN A 108 11.87 1.61 12.27
C GLN A 108 12.00 2.85 13.18
N ILE A 109 10.89 3.50 13.51
CA ILE A 109 10.86 4.65 14.43
C ILE A 109 11.39 4.23 15.82
N ASP A 110 10.94 3.09 16.33
CA ASP A 110 11.32 2.59 17.64
C ASP A 110 12.82 2.26 17.69
N GLN A 111 13.34 1.57 16.67
CA GLN A 111 14.78 1.27 16.55
C GLN A 111 15.66 2.53 16.50
N ILE A 112 15.22 3.57 15.79
CA ILE A 112 15.95 4.85 15.73
C ILE A 112 15.91 5.53 17.09
N ASN A 113 14.76 5.60 17.77
CA ASN A 113 14.64 6.18 19.10
C ASN A 113 15.56 5.47 20.11
N GLU A 114 15.59 4.14 20.10
CA GLU A 114 16.49 3.35 20.96
C GLU A 114 17.96 3.64 20.68
N SER A 115 18.32 3.79 19.40
CA SER A 115 19.68 4.12 18.97
C SER A 115 20.11 5.54 19.35
N GLN A 116 19.17 6.49 19.42
CA GLN A 116 19.40 7.89 19.82
C GLN A 116 19.67 8.09 21.31
N LEU A 117 19.47 7.06 22.15
CA LEU A 117 19.90 7.09 23.55
C LEU A 117 21.44 7.12 23.69
N GLN A 118 22.19 7.03 22.59
CA GLN A 118 23.65 7.20 22.55
C GLN A 118 24.04 8.64 22.16
N PRO A 119 24.82 9.37 23.00
CA PRO A 119 25.01 10.82 22.90
C PRO A 119 25.71 11.36 21.63
N ASP A 120 26.38 10.52 20.84
CA ASP A 120 27.26 10.99 19.76
C ASP A 120 26.60 11.11 18.36
N LYS A 121 25.29 10.87 18.20
CA LYS A 121 24.62 10.77 16.87
C LYS A 121 23.30 11.56 16.70
N VAL A 122 23.11 12.63 17.47
CA VAL A 122 21.80 13.30 17.60
C VAL A 122 21.35 14.10 16.35
N MET A 123 22.26 14.73 15.59
CA MET A 123 21.86 15.66 14.52
C MET A 123 21.55 15.04 13.15
N GLN A 124 22.09 13.86 12.79
CA GLN A 124 21.80 13.21 11.49
C GLN A 124 20.60 12.24 11.56
N ALA A 125 20.19 11.84 12.77
CA ALA A 125 19.10 10.89 12.98
C ALA A 125 17.71 11.55 13.05
N SER A 126 17.64 12.87 13.26
CA SER A 126 16.39 13.63 13.36
C SER A 126 15.67 13.80 12.02
N GLU A 127 16.39 13.99 10.91
CA GLU A 127 15.78 14.06 9.57
C GLU A 127 15.27 12.68 9.11
N GLY A 128 15.98 11.61 9.46
CA GLY A 128 15.58 10.24 9.16
C GLY A 128 14.30 9.82 9.88
N ILE A 129 14.17 10.12 11.18
CA ILE A 129 13.00 9.71 11.98
C ILE A 129 11.72 10.47 11.58
N GLU A 130 11.83 11.76 11.27
CA GLU A 130 10.67 12.55 10.84
C GLU A 130 10.11 12.06 9.50
N SER A 131 10.99 11.61 8.59
CA SER A 131 10.55 10.98 7.34
C SER A 131 9.74 9.71 7.59
N TRP A 132 10.17 8.86 8.53
CA TRP A 132 9.42 7.66 8.91
C TRP A 132 8.09 7.99 9.59
N ARG A 133 8.06 8.97 10.49
CA ARG A 133 6.83 9.43 11.15
C ARG A 133 5.81 9.96 10.15
N SER A 134 6.25 10.79 9.21
CA SER A 134 5.40 11.35 8.17
C SER A 134 4.78 10.26 7.29
N VAL A 135 5.57 9.27 6.86
CA VAL A 135 5.04 8.16 6.06
C VAL A 135 4.11 7.26 6.86
N ASN A 136 4.45 6.97 8.12
CA ASN A 136 3.58 6.20 9.02
C ASN A 136 2.20 6.85 9.16
N GLU A 137 2.18 8.16 9.41
CA GLU A 137 0.95 8.93 9.52
C GLU A 137 0.14 8.91 8.23
N LYS A 138 0.78 9.13 7.07
CA LYS A 138 0.11 9.03 5.76
C LYS A 138 -0.54 7.66 5.55
N LEU A 139 0.13 6.56 5.89
CA LEU A 139 -0.43 5.20 5.74
C LEU A 139 -1.65 4.99 6.63
N ARG A 140 -1.65 5.53 7.85
CA ARG A 140 -2.79 5.48 8.77
C ARG A 140 -3.97 6.30 8.24
N ILE A 141 -3.72 7.52 7.77
CA ILE A 141 -4.75 8.36 7.11
C ILE A 141 -5.37 7.63 5.92
N VAL A 142 -4.56 7.00 5.06
CA VAL A 142 -5.05 6.22 3.91
C VAL A 142 -5.93 5.07 4.36
N LYS A 143 -5.48 4.27 5.34
CA LYS A 143 -6.25 3.15 5.89
C LYS A 143 -7.59 3.63 6.46
N ASP A 144 -7.58 4.66 7.30
CA ASP A 144 -8.80 5.15 7.95
C ASP A 144 -9.76 5.76 6.92
N ALA A 145 -9.25 6.47 5.91
CA ALA A 145 -10.06 6.95 4.79
C ALA A 145 -10.69 5.82 3.98
N ILE A 146 -10.02 4.67 3.82
CA ILE A 146 -10.61 3.49 3.18
C ILE A 146 -11.76 2.95 4.02
N ASP A 147 -11.53 2.75 5.32
CA ASP A 147 -12.51 2.19 6.23
C ASP A 147 -13.79 3.05 6.27
N ASP A 148 -13.64 4.37 6.37
CA ASP A 148 -14.74 5.33 6.35
C ASP A 148 -15.53 5.27 5.03
N GLN A 149 -14.84 5.31 3.89
CA GLN A 149 -15.50 5.32 2.58
C GLN A 149 -16.15 3.98 2.21
N LEU A 150 -15.61 2.85 2.72
CA LEU A 150 -16.24 1.55 2.60
C LEU A 150 -17.53 1.48 3.43
N GLN A 151 -17.54 2.04 4.64
CA GLN A 151 -18.74 2.15 5.50
C GLN A 151 -19.81 3.05 4.86
N GLU A 152 -19.42 4.16 4.24
CA GLU A 152 -20.31 5.02 3.45
C GLU A 152 -20.82 4.35 2.16
N ASN A 153 -20.40 3.12 1.89
CA ASN A 153 -20.73 2.36 0.70
C ASN A 153 -20.38 3.09 -0.60
N ARG A 154 -19.30 3.91 -0.63
CA ARG A 154 -18.86 4.62 -1.85
C ARG A 154 -18.56 3.67 -3.01
N GLU A 155 -18.53 4.22 -4.22
CA GLU A 155 -18.14 3.47 -5.41
C GLU A 155 -16.63 3.22 -5.40
N PRO A 156 -16.16 1.98 -5.68
CA PRO A 156 -14.73 1.63 -5.65
C PRO A 156 -13.83 2.59 -6.44
N LYS A 157 -14.30 3.08 -7.59
CA LYS A 157 -13.55 4.03 -8.43
C LYS A 157 -13.34 5.39 -7.76
N GLN A 158 -14.32 5.86 -7.00
CA GLN A 158 -14.21 7.12 -6.24
C GLN A 158 -13.21 6.95 -5.11
N ILE A 159 -13.30 5.83 -4.37
CA ILE A 159 -12.36 5.52 -3.31
C ILE A 159 -10.93 5.56 -3.84
N LEU A 160 -10.63 4.80 -4.90
CA LEU A 160 -9.28 4.76 -5.48
C LEU A 160 -8.78 6.12 -5.99
N ALA A 161 -9.65 7.02 -6.43
CA ALA A 161 -9.28 8.37 -6.84
C ALA A 161 -8.92 9.24 -5.62
N ASP A 162 -9.72 9.17 -4.55
CA ASP A 162 -9.47 9.88 -3.29
C ASP A 162 -8.16 9.41 -2.65
N LEU A 163 -7.88 8.09 -2.65
CA LEU A 163 -6.62 7.53 -2.13
C LEU A 163 -5.39 7.99 -2.91
N TRP A 164 -5.53 8.13 -4.24
CA TRP A 164 -4.46 8.66 -5.06
C TRP A 164 -4.09 10.09 -4.63
N ALA A 165 -5.09 10.97 -4.46
CA ALA A 165 -4.85 12.34 -4.01
C ALA A 165 -4.17 12.41 -2.63
N ILE A 166 -4.61 11.60 -1.66
CA ILE A 166 -4.01 11.53 -0.31
C ILE A 166 -2.53 11.10 -0.38
N THR A 167 -2.23 10.12 -1.22
CA THR A 167 -0.88 9.53 -1.32
C THR A 167 0.08 10.38 -2.15
N SER A 168 -0.39 11.01 -3.24
CA SER A 168 0.43 11.88 -4.09
C SER A 168 0.74 13.24 -3.45
N GLY A 169 -0.11 13.71 -2.53
CA GLY A 169 0.06 15.01 -1.88
C GLY A 169 -0.33 16.21 -2.77
N ASP A 170 -1.20 15.97 -3.75
CA ASP A 170 -1.85 17.00 -4.57
C ASP A 170 -3.02 17.68 -3.83
#